data_AF-A0A7S2K1J4-F1
#
_entry.id   AF-A0A7S2K1J4-F1
#
_cell.length_a   1.000
_cell.length_b   1.000
_cell.length_c   1.000
_cell.angle_alpha   90.00
_cell.angle_beta   90.00
_cell.angle_gamma   90.00
#
_symmetry.space_group_name_H-M   'P 1'
#
loop_
_entity.id
_entity.type
_entity.pdbx_description
1 polymer ?
#
loop_
_entity_poly.entity_id
_entity_poly.type
_entity_poly.pdbx_seq_one_letter_code
_entity_poly.pdbx_strand_id
1 'polypeptide(L)'
;QAPKEAKKPPKSGRLTKLMKMGRLTVERHPDQEPTLHMGQTVRSFITGEVRLQDSSGWPDFDIVDLWSRNHVEACLQDLHDDKYLFVPIPLAYRTWLYHDVFLQKKVDADRGAENSMLLAALQQRCIDENVSAGRSSPMLCYGPMVLVVCFTGDMFIVLPGIFTLFMLYLLAFSMNTPSLYRFLRPACILPRLAFIAVLLLRASFDRMSNVLAVAVSAVIVLVDFVWGDLGMCRYYKLNCHYEVMKVLPNRVFVCRRVGASHYEQHYGTRGFVDVGLTGLGTWPSHYHLIADIHGMVVELRPVTKEQWVQIYEEQCLHPRPVTKLGVDTYGMHRPSVRTLDCGARELIELCAEFDRGLPRNSLLRPRAPRPASGKQVDAPRGAPATIDHAVGAVSHTNTTIVETNF
;
A
#
# COMPACT_ATOMS: atom_id res chain seq x y z
N GLN A 1 -17.60 -1.18 7.33
CA GLN A 1 -17.79 -0.93 5.89
C GLN A 1 -18.93 -1.82 5.43
N ALA A 2 -20.08 -1.24 5.07
CA ALA A 2 -21.11 -2.00 4.37
C ALA A 2 -20.47 -2.58 3.09
N PRO A 3 -20.81 -3.81 2.67
CA PRO A 3 -20.41 -4.28 1.35
C PRO A 3 -20.82 -3.19 0.36
N LYS A 4 -19.86 -2.58 -0.34
CA LYS A 4 -20.17 -1.61 -1.40
C LYS A 4 -21.24 -2.27 -2.24
N GLU A 5 -22.44 -1.68 -2.31
CA GLU A 5 -23.51 -2.19 -3.18
C GLU A 5 -22.87 -2.51 -4.52
N ALA A 6 -22.95 -3.77 -4.92
CA ALA A 6 -22.35 -4.22 -6.16
C ALA A 6 -22.99 -3.40 -7.28
N LYS A 7 -22.30 -2.35 -7.74
CA LYS A 7 -22.75 -1.52 -8.85
C LYS A 7 -23.12 -2.49 -9.97
N LYS A 8 -24.38 -2.43 -10.43
CA LYS A 8 -24.84 -3.28 -11.55
C LYS A 8 -23.79 -3.19 -12.66
N PRO A 9 -23.31 -4.33 -13.19
CA PRO A 9 -22.28 -4.32 -14.20
C PRO A 9 -22.75 -3.43 -15.36
N PRO A 10 -21.89 -2.53 -15.87
CA PRO A 10 -22.26 -1.66 -16.99
C PRO A 10 -22.74 -2.52 -18.17
N LYS A 11 -23.75 -2.03 -18.91
CA LYS A 11 -24.21 -2.71 -20.13
C LYS A 11 -23.01 -2.97 -21.03
N SER A 12 -22.72 -4.24 -21.31
CA SER A 12 -21.51 -4.72 -22.01
C SER A 12 -21.13 -3.88 -23.24
N GLY A 13 -22.10 -3.43 -24.04
CA GLY A 13 -21.86 -2.60 -25.22
C GLY A 13 -21.25 -1.22 -24.96
N ARG A 14 -21.58 -0.56 -23.83
CA ARG A 14 -20.97 0.74 -23.47
C ARG A 14 -19.49 0.57 -23.14
N LEU A 15 -19.16 -0.46 -22.36
CA LEU A 15 -17.78 -0.75 -21.96
C LEU A 15 -16.92 -1.01 -23.20
N THR A 16 -17.35 -1.88 -24.11
CA THR A 16 -16.60 -2.18 -25.34
C THR A 16 -16.40 -0.95 -26.23
N LYS A 17 -17.42 -0.08 -26.34
CA LYS A 17 -17.32 1.16 -27.11
C LYS A 17 -16.29 2.12 -26.50
N LEU A 18 -16.35 2.33 -25.18
CA LEU A 18 -15.39 3.18 -24.47
C LEU A 18 -13.97 2.63 -24.55
N MET A 19 -13.78 1.31 -24.42
CA MET A 19 -12.45 0.69 -24.53
C MET A 19 -11.78 0.98 -25.88
N LYS A 20 -12.56 1.03 -26.98
CA LYS A 20 -12.04 1.29 -28.33
C LYS A 20 -11.85 2.76 -28.65
N MET A 21 -12.71 3.64 -28.11
CA MET A 21 -12.74 5.06 -28.47
C MET A 21 -12.02 5.96 -27.48
N GLY A 22 -12.03 5.59 -26.19
CA GLY A 22 -11.39 6.34 -25.12
C GLY A 22 -9.88 6.36 -25.33
N ARG A 23 -9.30 7.55 -25.28
CA ARG A 23 -7.86 7.77 -25.33
C ARG A 23 -7.42 8.38 -24.02
N LEU A 24 -6.33 7.86 -23.47
CA LEU A 24 -5.75 8.35 -22.24
C LEU A 24 -4.31 8.79 -22.52
N THR A 25 -3.96 9.92 -21.94
CA THR A 25 -2.60 10.45 -21.90
C THR A 25 -2.11 10.25 -20.48
N VAL A 26 -1.06 9.44 -20.33
CA VAL A 26 -0.44 9.11 -19.04
C VAL A 26 0.96 9.72 -18.99
N GLU A 27 1.17 10.60 -18.02
CA GLU A 27 2.42 11.32 -17.82
C GLU A 27 3.24 10.67 -16.70
N ARG A 28 4.56 10.57 -16.88
CA ARG A 28 5.44 10.06 -15.82
C ARG A 28 5.49 11.07 -14.68
N HIS A 29 5.15 10.61 -13.48
CA HIS A 29 5.35 11.33 -12.23
C HIS A 29 6.86 11.56 -12.03
N PRO A 30 7.29 12.73 -11.54
CA PRO A 30 8.70 12.98 -11.27
C PRO A 30 9.26 11.93 -10.31
N ASP A 31 10.50 11.51 -10.58
CA ASP A 31 11.18 10.54 -9.73
C ASP A 31 11.37 11.15 -8.33
N GLN A 32 11.05 10.37 -7.31
CA GLN A 32 11.23 10.74 -5.91
C GLN A 32 12.21 9.77 -5.23
N GLU A 33 12.73 10.16 -4.07
CA GLU A 33 13.65 9.33 -3.32
C GLU A 33 12.99 7.98 -2.94
N PRO A 34 13.65 6.83 -3.16
CA PRO A 34 13.07 5.51 -2.84
C PRO A 34 12.73 5.30 -1.36
N THR A 35 13.30 6.10 -0.47
CA THR A 35 13.17 6.01 0.99
C THR A 35 12.34 7.15 1.58
N LEU A 36 11.66 7.95 0.75
CA LEU A 36 10.97 9.17 1.17
C LEU A 36 10.03 8.96 2.37
N HIS A 37 9.28 7.87 2.42
CA HIS A 37 8.31 7.60 3.48
C HIS A 37 8.77 6.56 4.51
N MET A 38 10.03 6.11 4.44
CA MET A 38 10.55 5.06 5.30
C MET A 38 10.45 5.46 6.78
N GLY A 39 9.88 4.57 7.61
CA GLY A 39 9.77 4.81 9.06
C GLY A 39 8.66 5.77 9.47
N GLN A 40 7.87 6.31 8.53
CA GLN A 40 6.85 7.32 8.82
C GLN A 40 5.45 6.74 9.11
N THR A 41 5.24 5.42 8.99
CA THR A 41 3.91 4.84 9.24
C THR A 41 3.74 4.46 10.68
N VAL A 42 2.59 4.81 11.25
CA VAL A 42 2.20 4.43 12.60
C VAL A 42 0.86 3.74 12.62
N ARG A 43 0.72 2.80 13.55
CA ARG A 43 -0.54 2.16 13.88
C ARG A 43 -1.12 2.81 15.13
N SER A 44 -2.36 3.27 15.06
CA SER A 44 -3.10 3.69 16.25
C SER A 44 -3.37 2.47 17.14
N PHE A 45 -2.91 2.50 18.39
CA PHE A 45 -3.19 1.43 19.34
C PHE A 45 -4.67 1.38 19.77
N ILE A 46 -5.43 2.46 19.55
CA ILE A 46 -6.87 2.53 19.88
C ILE A 46 -7.71 2.04 18.71
N THR A 47 -7.58 2.65 17.52
CA THR A 47 -8.43 2.30 16.37
C THR A 47 -7.92 1.10 15.61
N GLY A 48 -6.62 0.79 15.73
CA GLY A 48 -5.95 -0.19 14.88
C GLY A 48 -5.74 0.30 13.44
N GLU A 49 -6.04 1.55 13.12
CA GLU A 49 -5.76 2.09 11.78
C GLU A 49 -4.27 2.37 11.62
N VAL A 50 -3.74 2.04 10.45
CA VAL A 50 -2.38 2.41 10.05
C VAL A 50 -2.47 3.67 9.21
N ARG A 51 -1.67 4.68 9.54
CA ARG A 51 -1.59 5.96 8.84
C ARG A 51 -0.13 6.34 8.61
N LEU A 52 0.11 7.09 7.55
CA LEU A 52 1.38 7.78 7.32
C LEU A 52 1.38 9.06 8.17
N GLN A 53 2.42 9.30 8.98
CA GLN A 53 2.49 10.47 9.88
C GLN A 53 2.78 11.77 9.14
N ASP A 54 3.57 11.70 8.07
CA ASP A 54 4.03 12.90 7.39
C ASP A 54 2.93 13.48 6.47
N SER A 55 2.82 14.81 6.54
CA SER A 55 1.88 15.65 5.81
C SER A 55 2.35 15.98 4.38
N SER A 56 3.58 15.60 4.01
CA SER A 56 4.12 15.80 2.66
C SER A 56 3.31 15.12 1.56
N GLY A 57 2.35 14.25 1.94
CA GLY A 57 1.43 13.61 1.04
C GLY A 57 2.10 12.46 0.31
N TRP A 58 1.43 11.31 0.29
CA TRP A 58 1.83 10.24 -0.60
C TRP A 58 1.73 10.76 -2.05
N PRO A 59 2.75 10.53 -2.92
CA PRO A 59 2.68 10.95 -4.31
C PRO A 59 1.42 10.42 -4.97
N ASP A 60 0.64 11.33 -5.54
CA ASP A 60 -0.67 11.04 -6.10
C ASP A 60 -0.52 10.54 -7.55
N PHE A 61 -0.12 9.27 -7.68
CA PHE A 61 -0.04 8.55 -8.95
C PHE A 61 -1.11 7.46 -9.06
N ASP A 62 -1.64 7.31 -10.27
CA ASP A 62 -2.76 6.42 -10.55
C ASP A 62 -2.30 4.99 -10.90
N ILE A 63 -1.13 4.90 -11.54
CA ILE A 63 -0.63 3.67 -12.18
C ILE A 63 0.87 3.50 -11.91
N VAL A 64 1.32 2.26 -11.82
CA VAL A 64 2.74 1.88 -11.81
C VAL A 64 3.10 1.29 -13.16
N ASP A 65 4.18 1.78 -13.75
CA ASP A 65 4.73 1.29 -15.00
C ASP A 65 6.07 0.63 -14.76
N LEU A 66 6.14 -0.68 -15.03
CA LEU A 66 7.40 -1.42 -14.92
C LEU A 66 8.34 -1.14 -16.09
N TRP A 67 7.88 -0.45 -17.15
CA TRP A 67 8.67 -0.09 -18.32
C TRP A 67 9.20 1.35 -18.24
N SER A 68 10.44 1.55 -18.68
CA SER A 68 11.16 2.83 -18.60
C SER A 68 10.76 3.94 -19.59
N ARG A 69 9.47 4.05 -19.92
CA ARG A 69 8.97 5.09 -20.83
C ARG A 69 8.58 6.37 -20.09
N ASN A 70 8.80 7.53 -20.72
CA ASN A 70 8.45 8.83 -20.12
C ASN A 70 6.98 9.20 -20.28
N HIS A 71 6.33 8.69 -21.33
CA HIS A 71 4.99 9.11 -21.70
C HIS A 71 4.26 7.97 -22.41
N VAL A 72 2.96 7.82 -22.14
CA VAL A 72 2.09 6.84 -22.79
C VAL A 72 0.83 7.53 -23.28
N GLU A 73 0.51 7.34 -24.55
CA GLU A 73 -0.74 7.84 -25.14
C GLU A 73 -1.30 6.78 -26.07
N ALA A 74 -2.44 6.21 -25.70
CA ALA A 74 -3.04 5.10 -26.41
C ALA A 74 -4.56 5.04 -26.17
N CYS A 75 -5.25 4.14 -26.88
CA CYS A 75 -6.64 3.84 -26.53
C CYS A 75 -6.70 2.92 -25.30
N LEU A 76 -7.82 2.93 -24.57
CA LEU A 76 -7.97 2.14 -23.34
C LEU A 76 -7.77 0.64 -23.58
N GLN A 77 -8.13 0.13 -24.77
CA GLN A 77 -7.87 -1.26 -25.14
C GLN A 77 -6.36 -1.56 -25.24
N ASP A 78 -5.59 -0.69 -25.88
CA ASP A 78 -4.14 -0.85 -25.98
C ASP A 78 -3.47 -0.75 -24.60
N LEU A 79 -3.97 0.12 -23.71
CA LEU A 79 -3.48 0.24 -22.33
C LEU A 79 -3.82 -0.97 -21.47
N HIS A 80 -4.98 -1.59 -21.69
CA HIS A 80 -5.37 -2.83 -21.02
C HIS A 80 -4.51 -4.01 -21.49
N ASP A 81 -4.17 -4.07 -22.77
CA ASP A 81 -3.35 -5.13 -23.34
C ASP A 81 -1.84 -4.93 -23.04
N ASP A 82 -1.48 -3.76 -22.50
CA ASP A 82 -0.14 -3.46 -22.01
C ASP A 82 0.15 -4.11 -20.66
N LYS A 83 0.92 -5.19 -20.70
CA LYS A 83 1.31 -5.97 -19.53
C LYS A 83 2.17 -5.24 -18.50
N TYR A 84 2.78 -4.10 -18.83
CA TYR A 84 3.70 -3.40 -17.92
C TYR A 84 3.00 -2.40 -16.98
N LEU A 85 1.68 -2.19 -17.15
CA LEU A 85 0.88 -1.24 -16.38
C LEU A 85 0.10 -1.93 -15.26
N PHE A 86 0.22 -1.41 -14.04
CA PHE A 86 -0.38 -1.97 -12.84
C PHE A 86 -1.06 -0.90 -11.99
N VAL A 87 -2.16 -1.25 -11.32
CA VAL A 87 -2.71 -0.47 -10.22
C VAL A 87 -1.94 -0.81 -8.94
N PRO A 88 -1.38 0.20 -8.23
CA PRO A 88 -0.79 0.00 -6.91
C PRO A 88 -1.88 -0.19 -5.86
N ILE A 89 -1.85 -1.29 -5.12
CA ILE A 89 -2.73 -1.53 -3.97
C ILE A 89 -1.89 -1.49 -2.68
N PRO A 90 -2.03 -0.44 -1.84
CA PRO A 90 -1.20 -0.28 -0.66
C PRO A 90 -1.47 -1.38 0.37
N LEU A 91 -0.41 -2.05 0.82
CA LEU A 91 -0.45 -3.02 1.91
C LEU A 91 -0.10 -2.28 3.21
N ALA A 92 -1.05 -1.48 3.72
CA ALA A 92 -0.81 -0.55 4.83
C ALA A 92 -0.23 -1.24 6.08
N TYR A 93 -0.80 -2.38 6.48
CA TYR A 93 -0.30 -3.15 7.61
C TYR A 93 1.11 -3.68 7.36
N ARG A 94 1.36 -4.24 6.17
CA ARG A 94 2.68 -4.72 5.78
C ARG A 94 3.73 -3.61 5.80
N THR A 95 3.34 -2.42 5.36
CA THR A 95 4.19 -1.22 5.41
C THR A 95 4.51 -0.82 6.84
N TRP A 96 3.54 -0.86 7.75
CA TRP A 96 3.80 -0.62 9.18
C TRP A 96 4.78 -1.64 9.77
N LEU A 97 4.65 -2.93 9.44
CA LEU A 97 5.62 -3.95 9.86
C LEU A 97 7.01 -3.65 9.30
N TYR A 98 7.08 -3.25 8.02
CA TYR A 98 8.33 -2.90 7.35
C TYR A 98 9.04 -1.72 8.01
N HIS A 99 8.30 -0.65 8.27
CA HIS A 99 8.81 0.54 8.95
C HIS A 99 9.21 0.27 10.41
N ASP A 100 8.47 -0.56 11.14
CA ASP A 100 8.87 -0.97 12.50
C ASP A 100 10.17 -1.78 12.50
N VAL A 101 10.33 -2.73 11.57
CA VAL A 101 11.58 -3.49 11.41
C VAL A 101 12.76 -2.56 11.09
N PHE A 102 12.54 -1.57 10.22
CA PHE A 102 13.53 -0.54 9.90
C PHE A 102 13.93 0.29 11.14
N LEU A 103 12.95 0.82 11.88
CA LEU A 103 13.19 1.65 13.07
C LEU A 103 13.88 0.88 14.19
N GLN A 104 13.58 -0.41 14.36
CA GLN A 104 14.18 -1.24 15.39
C GLN A 104 15.63 -1.66 15.07
N LYS A 105 16.11 -1.44 13.84
CA LYS A 105 17.45 -1.87 13.38
C LYS A 105 17.77 -3.34 13.71
N LYS A 106 16.75 -4.20 13.81
CA LYS A 106 16.86 -5.59 14.29
C LYS A 106 17.46 -6.55 13.26
N VAL A 107 17.50 -6.14 12.00
CA VAL A 107 18.08 -6.94 10.92
C VAL A 107 19.42 -6.31 10.62
N ASP A 108 20.50 -7.00 11.00
CA ASP A 108 21.87 -6.55 10.73
C ASP A 108 22.02 -6.29 9.23
N ALA A 109 22.18 -5.02 8.86
CA ALA A 109 22.45 -4.60 7.50
C ALA A 109 23.76 -5.22 6.96
N ASP A 110 24.61 -5.74 7.86
CA ASP A 110 25.93 -6.30 7.59
C ASP A 110 25.96 -7.53 6.68
N ARG A 111 24.81 -8.16 6.38
CA ARG A 111 24.75 -9.26 5.40
C ARG A 111 24.46 -8.84 3.96
N GLY A 112 24.58 -7.55 3.64
CA GLY A 112 24.60 -7.06 2.24
C GLY A 112 23.30 -7.25 1.45
N ALA A 113 22.22 -7.71 2.09
CA ALA A 113 20.93 -7.84 1.46
C ALA A 113 20.12 -6.58 1.73
N GLU A 114 20.18 -5.60 0.81
CA GLU A 114 19.37 -4.36 0.84
C GLU A 114 17.88 -4.63 1.11
N ASN A 115 17.38 -5.81 0.69
CA ASN A 115 15.99 -6.21 0.80
C ASN A 115 15.65 -6.99 2.10
N SER A 116 16.62 -7.23 2.99
CA SER A 116 16.44 -8.10 4.18
C SER A 116 15.32 -7.64 5.12
N MET A 117 15.20 -6.33 5.35
CA MET A 117 14.15 -5.74 6.18
C MET A 117 12.75 -5.97 5.59
N LEU A 118 12.61 -5.80 4.27
CA LEU A 118 11.35 -6.04 3.59
C LEU A 118 11.00 -7.53 3.57
N LEU A 119 11.98 -8.40 3.36
CA LEU A 119 11.80 -9.86 3.45
C LEU A 119 11.28 -10.26 4.83
N ALA A 120 11.86 -9.71 5.90
CA ALA A 120 11.38 -9.95 7.27
C ALA A 120 9.93 -9.50 7.46
N ALA A 121 9.56 -8.32 6.94
CA ALA A 121 8.19 -7.82 7.02
C ALA A 121 7.18 -8.66 6.20
N LEU A 122 7.59 -9.14 5.02
CA LEU A 122 6.81 -10.03 4.16
C LEU A 122 6.55 -11.40 4.80
N GLN A 123 7.51 -11.93 5.55
CA GLN A 123 7.39 -13.22 6.25
C GLN A 123 6.52 -13.14 7.52
N GLN A 124 6.33 -11.96 8.10
CA GLN A 124 5.46 -11.81 9.28
C GLN A 124 4.00 -12.12 8.92
N ARG A 125 3.24 -12.68 9.87
CA ARG A 125 1.82 -12.96 9.67
C ARG A 125 0.99 -11.73 9.95
N CYS A 126 0.22 -11.27 8.97
CA CYS A 126 -0.78 -10.22 9.15
C CYS A 126 -1.98 -10.41 8.23
N ILE A 127 -3.02 -9.63 8.50
CA ILE A 127 -4.17 -9.49 7.61
C ILE A 127 -3.89 -8.23 6.79
N ASP A 128 -3.65 -8.36 5.50
CA ASP A 128 -3.36 -7.20 4.63
C ASP A 128 -4.64 -6.49 4.14
N GLU A 129 -5.77 -7.17 4.19
CA GLU A 129 -7.04 -6.64 3.70
C GLU A 129 -7.56 -5.47 4.55
N ASN A 130 -8.27 -4.52 3.94
CA ASN A 130 -8.87 -3.40 4.66
C ASN A 130 -10.20 -3.78 5.34
N VAL A 131 -10.21 -4.86 6.13
CA VAL A 131 -11.35 -5.25 6.96
C VAL A 131 -11.17 -4.88 8.42
N SER A 132 -12.28 -4.57 9.09
CA SER A 132 -12.34 -4.51 10.55
C SER A 132 -12.31 -5.93 11.13
N ALA A 133 -11.13 -6.52 11.20
CA ALA A 133 -10.90 -7.88 11.71
C ALA A 133 -10.73 -7.91 13.24
N GLY A 134 -11.56 -7.16 13.98
CA GLY A 134 -11.37 -6.96 15.42
C GLY A 134 -10.05 -6.23 15.75
N ARG A 135 -9.54 -5.41 14.82
CA ARG A 135 -8.25 -4.72 14.93
C ARG A 135 -8.29 -3.56 15.93
N SER A 136 -9.47 -3.01 16.18
CA SER A 136 -9.66 -1.95 17.17
C SER A 136 -9.47 -2.48 18.58
N SER A 137 -8.91 -1.64 19.44
CA SER A 137 -8.83 -1.90 20.87
C SER A 137 -10.23 -1.87 21.50
N PRO A 138 -10.50 -2.74 22.50
CA PRO A 138 -11.71 -2.66 23.32
C PRO A 138 -11.93 -1.29 23.98
N MET A 139 -10.88 -0.48 24.10
CA MET A 139 -10.96 0.89 24.61
C MET A 139 -12.02 1.75 23.91
N LEU A 140 -12.26 1.56 22.60
CA LEU A 140 -13.28 2.33 21.87
C LEU A 140 -14.68 2.17 22.46
N CYS A 141 -15.00 0.99 22.99
CA CYS A 141 -16.28 0.70 23.63
C CYS A 141 -16.25 1.04 25.12
N TYR A 142 -15.12 0.77 25.79
CA TYR A 142 -15.00 0.96 27.23
C TYR A 142 -14.95 2.44 27.66
N GLY A 143 -14.43 3.35 26.83
CA GLY A 143 -14.44 4.78 27.12
C GLY A 143 -15.87 5.33 27.34
N PRO A 144 -16.77 5.24 26.33
CA PRO A 144 -18.16 5.65 26.48
C PRO A 144 -18.92 4.87 27.56
N MET A 145 -18.63 3.57 27.72
CA MET A 145 -19.27 2.75 28.75
C MET A 145 -18.96 3.25 30.17
N VAL A 146 -17.71 3.61 30.47
CA VAL A 146 -17.37 4.16 31.80
C VAL A 146 -18.13 5.46 32.09
N LEU A 147 -18.34 6.31 31.08
CA LEU A 147 -19.19 7.50 31.23
C LEU A 147 -20.64 7.14 31.58
N VAL A 148 -21.19 6.10 30.96
CA VAL A 148 -22.55 5.61 31.27
C VAL A 148 -22.61 5.05 32.70
N VAL A 149 -21.60 4.31 33.13
CA VAL A 149 -21.52 3.75 34.49
C VAL A 149 -21.53 4.85 35.56
N CYS A 150 -20.99 6.04 35.29
CA CYS A 150 -21.07 7.16 36.23
C CYS A 150 -22.51 7.55 36.61
N PHE A 151 -23.51 7.30 35.76
CA PHE A 151 -24.92 7.57 36.09
C PHE A 151 -25.50 6.63 37.15
N THR A 152 -24.81 5.53 37.49
CA THR A 152 -25.23 4.65 38.61
C THR A 152 -25.02 5.31 39.97
N GLY A 153 -24.11 6.29 40.07
CA GLY A 153 -23.69 6.90 41.33
C GLY A 153 -22.99 5.93 42.30
N ASP A 154 -22.72 4.69 41.89
CA ASP A 154 -22.05 3.69 42.72
C ASP A 154 -20.53 3.71 42.47
N MET A 155 -19.78 4.24 43.44
CA MET A 155 -18.32 4.29 43.38
C MET A 155 -17.67 2.90 43.26
N PHE A 156 -18.33 1.85 43.74
CA PHE A 156 -17.86 0.47 43.62
C PHE A 156 -18.01 -0.11 42.21
N ILE A 157 -18.76 0.54 41.31
CA ILE A 157 -18.82 0.18 39.88
C ILE A 157 -17.93 1.14 39.06
N VAL A 158 -17.97 2.43 39.39
CA VAL A 158 -17.20 3.47 38.68
C VAL A 158 -15.69 3.25 38.80
N LEU A 159 -15.16 3.03 40.02
CA LEU A 159 -13.71 2.87 40.22
C LEU A 159 -13.15 1.64 39.48
N PRO A 160 -13.76 0.44 39.55
CA PRO A 160 -13.34 -0.69 38.72
C PRO A 160 -13.47 -0.41 37.21
N GLY A 161 -14.45 0.36 36.77
CA GLY A 161 -14.60 0.75 35.36
C GLY A 161 -13.42 1.60 34.86
N ILE A 162 -13.05 2.62 35.62
CA ILE A 162 -11.88 3.47 35.35
C ILE A 162 -10.60 2.64 35.37
N PHE A 163 -10.43 1.78 36.37
CA PHE A 163 -9.27 0.90 36.48
C PHE A 163 -9.16 -0.06 35.27
N THR A 164 -10.27 -0.67 34.86
CA THR A 164 -10.30 -1.53 33.66
C THR A 164 -9.95 -0.74 32.40
N LEU A 165 -10.48 0.47 32.23
CA LEU A 165 -10.12 1.32 31.09
C LEU A 165 -8.61 1.64 31.07
N PHE A 166 -8.00 1.93 32.22
CA PHE A 166 -6.56 2.14 32.35
C PHE A 166 -5.76 0.88 32.02
N MET A 167 -6.17 -0.30 32.49
CA MET A 167 -5.52 -1.56 32.13
C MET A 167 -5.62 -1.87 30.64
N LEU A 168 -6.78 -1.60 30.02
CA LEU A 168 -6.96 -1.72 28.57
C LEU A 168 -6.04 -0.76 27.80
N TYR A 169 -5.82 0.46 28.31
CA TYR A 169 -4.86 1.41 27.75
C TYR A 169 -3.44 0.89 27.78
N LEU A 170 -2.98 0.41 28.93
CA LEU A 170 -1.62 -0.14 29.07
C LEU A 170 -1.40 -1.36 28.17
N LEU A 171 -2.37 -2.27 28.09
CA LEU A 171 -2.32 -3.43 27.19
C LEU A 171 -2.30 -2.98 25.72
N ALA A 172 -3.18 -2.05 25.33
CA ALA A 172 -3.23 -1.54 23.96
C ALA A 172 -1.91 -0.88 23.56
N PHE A 173 -1.33 -0.05 24.43
CA PHE A 173 -0.06 0.61 24.20
C PHE A 173 1.10 -0.40 24.10
N SER A 174 1.25 -1.27 25.09
CA SER A 174 2.37 -2.23 25.16
C SER A 174 2.33 -3.31 24.06
N MET A 175 1.13 -3.73 23.65
CA MET A 175 0.96 -4.75 22.61
C MET A 175 0.84 -4.14 21.20
N ASN A 176 0.99 -2.82 21.02
CA ASN A 176 1.00 -2.19 19.70
C ASN A 176 2.34 -2.37 18.96
N THR A 177 2.90 -3.58 19.03
CA THR A 177 4.12 -4.00 18.34
C THR A 177 3.77 -5.09 17.30
N PRO A 178 4.51 -5.20 16.19
CA PRO A 178 4.27 -6.19 15.14
C PRO A 178 4.12 -7.65 15.60
N SER A 179 4.83 -8.04 16.67
CA SER A 179 4.75 -9.40 17.20
C SER A 179 3.53 -9.65 18.09
N LEU A 180 3.06 -8.61 18.80
CA LEU A 180 2.07 -8.74 19.87
C LEU A 180 0.67 -8.21 19.51
N TYR A 181 0.51 -7.36 18.50
CA TYR A 181 -0.77 -6.67 18.23
C TYR A 181 -1.96 -7.62 18.02
N ARG A 182 -1.71 -8.81 17.46
CA ARG A 182 -2.72 -9.85 17.25
C ARG A 182 -3.24 -10.49 18.53
N PHE A 183 -2.49 -10.40 19.62
CA PHE A 183 -2.83 -10.96 20.93
C PHE A 183 -3.51 -9.95 21.86
N LEU A 184 -3.67 -8.69 21.42
CA LEU A 184 -4.26 -7.63 22.23
C LEU A 184 -5.65 -8.01 22.76
N ARG A 185 -6.56 -8.43 21.89
CA ARG A 185 -7.94 -8.77 22.29
C ARG A 185 -8.02 -9.95 23.25
N PRO A 186 -7.35 -11.11 22.98
CA PRO A 186 -7.25 -12.19 23.96
C PRO A 186 -6.71 -11.73 25.32
N ALA A 187 -5.65 -10.93 25.35
CA ALA A 187 -5.08 -10.41 26.59
C ALA A 187 -6.07 -9.51 27.35
N CYS A 188 -6.88 -8.73 26.62
CA CYS A 188 -7.91 -7.89 27.20
C CYS A 188 -9.16 -8.67 27.68
N ILE A 189 -9.33 -9.97 27.42
CA ILE A 189 -10.52 -10.71 27.89
C ILE A 189 -10.59 -10.72 29.42
N LEU A 190 -9.46 -10.99 30.09
CA LEU A 190 -9.41 -11.11 31.55
C LEU A 190 -9.88 -9.83 32.30
N PRO A 191 -9.31 -8.63 32.06
CA PRO A 191 -9.79 -7.42 32.73
C PRO A 191 -11.24 -7.06 32.37
N ARG A 192 -11.69 -7.42 31.17
CA ARG A 192 -13.08 -7.21 30.75
C ARG A 192 -14.07 -8.10 31.51
N LEU A 193 -13.78 -9.40 31.63
CA LEU A 193 -14.60 -10.34 32.38
C LEU A 193 -14.65 -10.00 33.87
N ALA A 194 -13.52 -9.58 34.44
CA ALA A 194 -13.48 -9.10 35.83
C ALA A 194 -14.41 -7.91 36.05
N PHE A 195 -14.40 -6.93 35.13
CA PHE A 195 -15.30 -5.79 35.21
C PHE A 195 -16.77 -6.16 35.03
N ILE A 196 -17.09 -7.05 34.08
CA ILE A 196 -18.46 -7.55 33.89
C ILE A 196 -18.97 -8.23 35.17
N ALA A 197 -18.14 -9.03 35.83
CA ALA A 197 -18.51 -9.68 37.08
C ALA A 197 -18.84 -8.64 38.16
N VAL A 198 -18.04 -7.58 38.31
CA VAL A 198 -18.34 -6.48 39.23
C VAL A 198 -19.65 -5.78 38.86
N LEU A 199 -19.86 -5.45 37.58
CA LEU A 199 -21.06 -4.80 37.09
C LEU A 199 -22.32 -5.62 37.40
N LEU A 200 -22.27 -6.95 37.23
CA LEU A 200 -23.39 -7.85 37.51
C LEU A 200 -23.63 -8.06 39.01
N LEU A 201 -22.56 -8.24 39.80
CA LEU A 201 -22.67 -8.45 41.26
C LEU A 201 -23.15 -7.20 42.00
N ARG A 202 -22.90 -6.01 41.46
CA ARG A 202 -23.27 -4.72 42.05
C ARG A 202 -24.50 -4.08 41.44
N ALA A 203 -25.16 -4.74 40.48
CA ALA A 203 -26.37 -4.24 39.87
C ALA A 203 -27.50 -4.12 40.91
N SER A 204 -27.88 -2.88 41.26
CA SER A 204 -29.08 -2.58 42.05
C SER A 204 -30.22 -2.17 41.12
N PHE A 205 -31.41 -2.72 41.37
CA PHE A 205 -32.63 -2.43 40.62
C PHE A 205 -33.56 -1.43 41.34
N ASP A 206 -33.06 -0.73 42.37
CA ASP A 206 -33.88 0.16 43.20
C ASP A 206 -34.20 1.49 42.50
N ARG A 207 -33.33 1.93 41.56
CA ARG A 207 -33.49 3.19 40.82
C ARG A 207 -33.47 2.92 39.32
N MET A 208 -34.44 3.50 38.60
CA MET A 208 -34.54 3.39 37.14
C MET A 208 -33.25 3.84 36.43
N SER A 209 -32.57 4.87 36.95
CA SER A 209 -31.28 5.35 36.41
C SER A 209 -30.19 4.28 36.45
N ASN A 210 -30.13 3.49 37.54
CA ASN A 210 -29.13 2.44 37.71
C ASN A 210 -29.40 1.29 36.75
N VAL A 211 -30.67 0.87 36.64
CA VAL A 211 -31.10 -0.18 35.71
C VAL A 211 -30.75 0.21 34.27
N LEU A 212 -31.07 1.44 33.87
CA LEU A 212 -30.77 1.93 32.53
C LEU A 212 -29.26 2.00 32.27
N ALA A 213 -28.47 2.53 33.20
CA ALA A 213 -27.01 2.62 33.06
C ALA A 213 -26.32 1.25 32.97
N VAL A 214 -26.75 0.28 33.79
CA VAL A 214 -26.26 -1.10 33.74
C VAL A 214 -26.66 -1.77 32.43
N ALA A 215 -27.91 -1.61 31.98
CA ALA A 215 -28.40 -2.19 30.73
C ALA A 215 -27.64 -1.65 29.51
N VAL A 216 -27.47 -0.33 29.41
CA VAL A 216 -26.72 0.30 28.32
C VAL A 216 -25.25 -0.13 28.35
N SER A 217 -24.62 -0.16 29.52
CA SER A 217 -23.24 -0.65 29.68
C SER A 217 -23.09 -2.11 29.25
N ALA A 218 -24.02 -2.97 29.64
CA ALA A 218 -24.03 -4.38 29.25
C ALA A 218 -24.16 -4.54 27.72
N VAL A 219 -25.02 -3.73 27.07
CA VAL A 219 -25.14 -3.71 25.61
C VAL A 219 -23.84 -3.27 24.94
N ILE A 220 -23.18 -2.22 25.43
CA ILE A 220 -21.90 -1.76 24.86
C ILE A 220 -20.82 -2.84 24.97
N VAL A 221 -20.73 -3.50 26.12
CA VAL A 221 -19.77 -4.59 26.33
C VAL A 221 -20.09 -5.78 25.43
N LEU A 222 -21.37 -6.16 25.31
CA LEU A 222 -21.80 -7.24 24.40
C LEU A 222 -21.44 -6.92 22.95
N VAL A 223 -21.63 -5.68 22.51
CA VAL A 223 -21.25 -5.22 21.17
C VAL A 223 -19.73 -5.35 20.95
N ASP A 224 -18.90 -5.00 21.94
CA ASP A 224 -17.44 -5.19 21.85
C ASP A 224 -17.05 -6.68 21.74
N PHE A 225 -17.68 -7.57 22.51
CA PHE A 225 -17.42 -9.01 22.40
C PHE A 225 -17.85 -9.58 21.04
N VAL A 226 -19.04 -9.22 20.57
CA VAL A 226 -19.62 -9.78 19.33
C VAL A 226 -18.95 -9.21 18.09
N TRP A 227 -18.77 -7.89 17.98
CA TRP A 227 -18.16 -7.29 16.79
C TRP A 227 -16.64 -7.33 16.82
N GLY A 228 -16.07 -7.25 18.02
CA GLY A 228 -14.64 -7.21 18.21
C GLY A 228 -14.01 -8.60 18.29
N ASP A 229 -14.32 -9.38 19.33
CA ASP A 229 -13.65 -10.68 19.57
C ASP A 229 -14.12 -11.77 18.61
N LEU A 230 -15.44 -11.93 18.45
CA LEU A 230 -15.97 -12.90 17.48
C LEU A 230 -15.62 -12.46 16.04
N GLY A 231 -15.58 -11.15 15.77
CA GLY A 231 -15.04 -10.60 14.54
C GLY A 231 -13.58 -11.02 14.30
N MET A 232 -12.71 -10.84 15.27
CA MET A 232 -11.31 -11.29 15.20
C MET A 232 -11.21 -12.78 14.90
N CYS A 233 -11.97 -13.63 15.60
CA CYS A 233 -11.99 -15.07 15.35
C CYS A 233 -12.46 -15.41 13.92
N ARG A 234 -13.54 -14.77 13.45
CA ARG A 234 -14.08 -14.97 12.09
C ARG A 234 -13.07 -14.59 11.01
N TYR A 235 -12.31 -13.52 11.21
CA TYR A 235 -11.33 -13.02 10.26
C TYR A 235 -9.92 -13.58 10.48
N TYR A 236 -9.70 -14.43 11.50
CA TYR A 236 -8.41 -15.06 11.74
C TYR A 236 -7.93 -15.88 10.54
N LYS A 237 -8.85 -16.45 9.76
CA LYS A 237 -8.56 -17.17 8.50
C LYS A 237 -7.90 -16.30 7.42
N LEU A 238 -7.98 -14.97 7.52
CA LEU A 238 -7.37 -14.03 6.58
C LEU A 238 -5.90 -13.70 6.90
N ASN A 239 -5.33 -14.28 7.97
CA ASN A 239 -3.90 -14.14 8.23
C ASN A 239 -3.09 -14.76 7.09
N CYS A 240 -2.11 -14.00 6.63
CA CYS A 240 -1.22 -14.42 5.54
C CYS A 240 0.19 -13.86 5.73
N HIS A 241 1.12 -14.49 5.04
CA HIS A 241 2.49 -14.02 4.85
C HIS A 241 2.92 -14.33 3.42
N TYR A 242 4.02 -13.75 3.00
CA TYR A 242 4.56 -13.91 1.65
C TYR A 242 5.93 -14.58 1.70
N GLU A 243 6.08 -15.62 0.88
CA GLU A 243 7.36 -16.23 0.56
C GLU A 243 7.87 -15.58 -0.72
N VAL A 244 9.08 -15.02 -0.71
CA VAL A 244 9.66 -14.41 -1.91
C VAL A 244 10.23 -15.51 -2.81
N MET A 245 9.67 -15.63 -4.00
CA MET A 245 10.05 -16.63 -5.00
C MET A 245 11.16 -16.12 -5.91
N LYS A 246 11.05 -14.87 -6.35
CA LYS A 246 12.04 -14.21 -7.21
C LYS A 246 12.12 -12.72 -6.86
N VAL A 247 13.34 -12.20 -6.81
CA VAL A 247 13.61 -10.76 -6.71
C VAL A 247 13.85 -10.23 -8.11
N LEU A 248 13.13 -9.18 -8.48
CA LEU A 248 13.28 -8.45 -9.73
C LEU A 248 14.00 -7.10 -9.46
N PRO A 249 14.56 -6.45 -10.50
CA PRO A 249 15.18 -5.13 -10.37
C PRO A 249 14.25 -4.08 -9.76
N ASN A 250 14.86 -3.07 -9.14
CA ASN A 250 14.18 -1.90 -8.56
C ASN A 250 13.12 -2.28 -7.51
N ARG A 251 13.50 -3.22 -6.61
CA ARG A 251 12.71 -3.65 -5.45
C ARG A 251 11.30 -4.15 -5.80
N VAL A 252 11.20 -4.88 -6.90
CA VAL A 252 9.99 -5.63 -7.27
C VAL A 252 10.20 -7.10 -6.91
N PHE A 253 9.19 -7.74 -6.35
CA PHE A 253 9.26 -9.09 -5.80
C PHE A 253 8.11 -9.91 -6.34
N VAL A 254 8.44 -11.10 -6.82
CA VAL A 254 7.45 -12.14 -7.10
C VAL A 254 7.29 -12.98 -5.85
N CYS A 255 6.11 -12.92 -5.26
CA CYS A 255 5.81 -13.49 -3.96
C CYS A 255 4.73 -14.57 -4.07
N ARG A 256 4.88 -15.64 -3.28
CA ARG A 256 3.85 -16.63 -3.03
C ARG A 256 3.17 -16.33 -1.71
N ARG A 257 1.86 -16.11 -1.72
CA ARG A 257 1.09 -15.90 -0.49
C ARG A 257 0.72 -17.22 0.16
N VAL A 258 1.06 -17.34 1.44
CA VAL A 258 0.72 -18.49 2.28
C VAL A 258 -0.32 -18.07 3.32
N GLY A 259 -1.48 -18.73 3.28
CA GLY A 259 -2.66 -18.40 4.09
C GLY A 259 -3.75 -17.66 3.29
N ALA A 260 -4.86 -17.39 3.96
CA ALA A 260 -6.03 -16.70 3.39
C ALA A 260 -6.53 -17.28 2.05
N SER A 261 -6.43 -18.59 1.82
CA SER A 261 -6.73 -19.25 0.52
C SER A 261 -8.06 -18.86 -0.14
N HIS A 262 -9.08 -18.54 0.67
CA HIS A 262 -10.41 -18.12 0.21
C HIS A 262 -10.55 -16.62 -0.08
N TYR A 263 -9.45 -15.87 -0.12
CA TYR A 263 -9.49 -14.42 -0.30
C TYR A 263 -10.15 -14.02 -1.62
N GLU A 264 -9.75 -14.64 -2.74
CA GLU A 264 -10.28 -14.25 -4.06
C GLU A 264 -11.78 -14.54 -4.20
N GLN A 265 -12.28 -15.56 -3.50
CA GLN A 265 -13.71 -15.88 -3.46
C GLN A 265 -14.53 -14.76 -2.79
N HIS A 266 -13.93 -13.99 -1.88
CA HIS A 266 -14.61 -12.93 -1.15
C HIS A 266 -14.34 -11.53 -1.73
N TYR A 267 -13.15 -11.30 -2.29
CA TYR A 267 -12.67 -9.97 -2.68
C TYR A 267 -12.41 -9.81 -4.19
N GLY A 268 -12.67 -10.85 -4.98
CA GLY A 268 -12.48 -10.84 -6.43
C GLY A 268 -11.12 -11.35 -6.87
N THR A 269 -10.98 -11.53 -8.19
CA THR A 269 -9.73 -11.98 -8.82
C THR A 269 -8.73 -10.83 -8.87
N ARG A 270 -7.43 -11.17 -8.75
CA ARG A 270 -6.34 -10.18 -8.82
C ARG A 270 -5.83 -9.92 -10.23
N GLY A 271 -6.31 -10.68 -11.22
CA GLY A 271 -5.75 -10.72 -12.56
C GLY A 271 -4.58 -11.69 -12.68
N PHE A 272 -4.06 -11.79 -13.89
CA PHE A 272 -2.93 -12.65 -14.23
C PHE A 272 -1.76 -11.78 -14.69
N VAL A 273 -0.56 -12.07 -14.20
CA VAL A 273 0.66 -11.37 -14.63
C VAL A 273 1.33 -12.17 -15.74
N ASP A 274 1.76 -11.49 -16.80
CA ASP A 274 2.37 -12.11 -17.97
C ASP A 274 3.65 -12.88 -17.62
N VAL A 275 3.81 -14.06 -18.23
CA VAL A 275 4.97 -14.95 -18.04
C VAL A 275 6.29 -14.25 -18.42
N GLY A 276 6.26 -13.36 -19.41
CA GLY A 276 7.45 -12.61 -19.83
C GLY A 276 7.99 -11.65 -18.76
N LEU A 277 7.15 -11.21 -17.82
CA LEU A 277 7.55 -10.35 -16.71
C LEU A 277 8.10 -11.16 -15.54
N THR A 278 7.45 -12.27 -15.21
CA THR A 278 7.73 -12.99 -13.96
C THR A 278 8.70 -14.15 -14.16
N GLY A 279 8.70 -14.74 -15.36
CA GLY A 279 9.50 -15.90 -15.75
C GLY A 279 8.88 -17.21 -15.30
N LEU A 280 7.67 -17.16 -14.75
CA LEU A 280 6.96 -18.31 -14.19
C LEU A 280 5.95 -18.81 -15.22
N GLY A 281 6.04 -20.10 -15.58
CA GLY A 281 5.24 -20.67 -16.66
C GLY A 281 3.72 -20.62 -16.43
N THR A 282 3.28 -20.61 -15.18
CA THR A 282 1.88 -20.38 -14.78
C THR A 282 1.82 -19.30 -13.72
N TRP A 283 0.71 -18.56 -13.66
CA TRP A 283 0.43 -17.57 -12.62
C TRP A 283 -0.75 -18.01 -11.74
N PRO A 284 -0.52 -18.86 -10.73
CA PRO A 284 -1.56 -19.26 -9.79
C PRO A 284 -2.13 -18.06 -9.01
N SER A 285 -3.37 -18.19 -8.54
CA SER A 285 -4.08 -17.18 -7.71
C SER A 285 -3.37 -16.77 -6.41
N HIS A 286 -2.43 -17.60 -5.94
CA HIS A 286 -1.67 -17.34 -4.72
C HIS A 286 -0.32 -16.67 -5.01
N TYR A 287 -0.05 -16.27 -6.25
CA TYR A 287 1.14 -15.50 -6.63
C TYR A 287 0.80 -14.02 -6.73
N HIS A 288 1.77 -13.20 -6.32
CA HIS A 288 1.61 -11.76 -6.17
C HIS A 288 2.86 -11.06 -6.66
N LEU A 289 2.67 -9.89 -7.27
CA LEU A 289 3.73 -8.96 -7.57
C LEU A 289 3.69 -7.86 -6.50
N ILE A 290 4.74 -7.76 -5.69
CA ILE A 290 4.85 -6.77 -4.62
C ILE A 290 6.02 -5.84 -4.95
N ALA A 291 5.86 -4.54 -4.73
CA ALA A 291 6.93 -3.58 -4.89
C ALA A 291 7.09 -2.73 -3.62
N ASP A 292 8.32 -2.32 -3.35
CA ASP A 292 8.62 -1.23 -2.42
C ASP A 292 8.70 0.07 -3.22
N ILE A 293 7.73 0.95 -3.01
CA ILE A 293 7.64 2.24 -3.69
C ILE A 293 7.75 3.32 -2.62
N HIS A 294 8.83 4.10 -2.64
CA HIS A 294 9.06 5.20 -1.69
C HIS A 294 8.96 4.78 -0.21
N GLY A 295 9.24 3.52 0.13
CA GLY A 295 9.09 2.94 1.47
C GLY A 295 7.72 2.27 1.72
N MET A 296 6.74 2.47 0.85
CA MET A 296 5.44 1.81 0.98
C MET A 296 5.43 0.47 0.27
N VAL A 297 4.94 -0.55 0.97
CA VAL A 297 4.76 -1.88 0.39
C VAL A 297 3.44 -1.91 -0.36
N VAL A 298 3.49 -2.10 -1.67
CA VAL A 298 2.31 -2.15 -2.54
C VAL A 298 2.21 -3.48 -3.26
N GLU A 299 1.00 -3.98 -3.44
CA GLU A 299 0.69 -5.06 -4.36
C GLU A 299 0.38 -4.46 -5.74
N LEU A 300 1.08 -4.90 -6.76
CA LEU A 300 0.88 -4.49 -8.15
C LEU A 300 -0.13 -5.43 -8.80
N ARG A 301 -1.33 -4.92 -9.12
CA ARG A 301 -2.38 -5.68 -9.79
C ARG A 301 -2.56 -5.21 -11.24
N PRO A 302 -2.70 -6.10 -12.24
CA PRO A 302 -3.06 -5.71 -13.60
C PRO A 302 -4.33 -4.85 -13.61
N VAL A 303 -4.32 -3.78 -14.40
CA VAL A 303 -5.46 -2.84 -14.47
C VAL A 303 -6.62 -3.48 -15.23
N THR A 304 -7.79 -3.60 -14.60
CA THR A 304 -8.96 -4.18 -15.27
C THR A 304 -9.61 -3.20 -16.26
N LYS A 305 -10.43 -3.70 -17.18
CA LYS A 305 -11.17 -2.85 -18.15
C LYS A 305 -12.05 -1.83 -17.44
N GLU A 306 -12.68 -2.22 -16.34
CA GLU A 306 -13.54 -1.36 -15.54
C GLU A 306 -12.74 -0.24 -14.89
N GLN A 307 -11.53 -0.54 -14.38
CA GLN A 307 -10.64 0.46 -13.78
C GLN A 307 -10.14 1.45 -14.84
N TRP A 308 -9.76 0.99 -16.03
CA TRP A 308 -9.37 1.88 -17.13
C TRP A 308 -10.51 2.83 -17.53
N VAL A 309 -11.74 2.33 -17.62
CA VAL A 309 -12.90 3.15 -17.92
C VAL A 309 -13.18 4.13 -16.77
N GLN A 310 -13.00 3.73 -15.52
CA GLN A 310 -13.15 4.63 -14.37
C GLN A 310 -12.12 5.77 -14.41
N ILE A 311 -10.83 5.45 -14.63
CA ILE A 311 -9.76 6.46 -14.74
C ILE A 311 -10.05 7.43 -15.89
N TYR A 312 -10.52 6.92 -17.03
CA TYR A 312 -10.91 7.74 -18.16
C TYR A 312 -12.11 8.65 -17.86
N GLU A 313 -13.16 8.13 -17.22
CA GLU A 313 -14.32 8.92 -16.82
C GLU A 313 -13.95 9.99 -15.78
N GLU A 314 -13.10 9.65 -14.81
CA GLU A 314 -12.55 10.59 -13.83
C GLU A 314 -11.74 11.70 -14.49
N GLN A 315 -10.90 11.38 -15.48
CA GLN A 315 -10.17 12.39 -16.27
C GLN A 315 -11.12 13.29 -17.09
N CYS A 316 -12.22 12.76 -17.61
CA CYS A 316 -13.21 13.56 -18.33
C CYS A 316 -13.97 14.52 -17.40
N LEU A 317 -14.18 14.14 -16.14
CA LEU A 317 -14.85 14.96 -15.13
C LEU A 317 -13.90 15.98 -14.47
N HIS A 318 -12.66 15.57 -14.26
CA HIS A 318 -11.61 16.35 -13.63
C HIS A 318 -10.40 16.36 -14.57
N PRO A 319 -10.06 17.49 -15.21
CA PRO A 319 -8.97 17.58 -16.19
C PRO A 319 -7.58 17.51 -15.53
N ARG A 320 -7.37 16.57 -14.61
CA ARG A 320 -6.08 16.19 -14.05
C ARG A 320 -5.41 15.23 -15.04
N PRO A 321 -4.13 15.42 -15.40
CA PRO A 321 -3.41 14.41 -16.16
C PRO A 321 -3.34 13.12 -15.33
N VAL A 322 -3.56 11.98 -15.97
CA VAL A 322 -3.33 10.68 -15.33
C VAL A 322 -1.83 10.52 -15.18
N THR A 323 -1.36 10.27 -13.97
CA THR A 323 0.07 10.16 -13.70
C THR A 323 0.45 8.71 -13.43
N LYS A 324 1.64 8.32 -13.89
CA LYS A 324 2.23 7.00 -13.62
C LYS A 324 3.56 7.14 -12.91
N LEU A 325 3.85 6.22 -12.01
CA LEU A 325 5.18 6.08 -11.45
C LEU A 325 5.99 5.07 -12.27
N GLY A 326 7.17 5.47 -12.75
CA GLY A 326 8.10 4.59 -13.45
C GLY A 326 8.98 3.83 -12.46
N VAL A 327 8.86 2.50 -12.42
CA VAL A 327 9.75 1.64 -11.60
C VAL A 327 10.96 1.18 -12.41
N ASP A 328 10.90 1.28 -13.74
CA ASP A 328 12.01 1.03 -14.67
C ASP A 328 12.63 -0.38 -14.53
N THR A 329 11.86 -1.38 -14.11
CA THR A 329 12.30 -2.78 -14.02
C THR A 329 12.71 -3.34 -15.40
N TYR A 330 11.99 -2.92 -16.44
CA TYR A 330 12.21 -3.30 -17.83
C TYR A 330 12.44 -2.07 -18.71
N GLY A 331 13.08 -2.31 -19.84
CA GLY A 331 13.27 -1.30 -20.87
C GLY A 331 13.69 -1.94 -22.17
N MET A 332 14.07 -1.11 -23.14
CA MET A 332 14.42 -1.61 -24.48
C MET A 332 15.56 -2.62 -24.50
N HIS A 333 16.53 -2.47 -23.62
CA HIS A 333 17.67 -3.36 -23.52
C HIS A 333 17.41 -4.55 -22.59
N ARG A 334 16.28 -4.56 -21.88
CA ARG A 334 15.88 -5.61 -20.92
C ARG A 334 14.36 -5.77 -20.93
N PRO A 335 13.77 -6.25 -22.04
CA PRO A 335 12.31 -6.26 -22.23
C PRO A 335 11.58 -7.27 -21.35
N SER A 336 12.27 -8.28 -20.84
CA SER A 336 11.67 -9.40 -20.12
C SER A 336 12.56 -9.90 -19.00
N VAL A 337 12.01 -10.74 -18.14
CA VAL A 337 12.78 -11.44 -17.11
C VAL A 337 13.88 -12.34 -17.69
N ARG A 338 13.66 -12.95 -18.86
CA ARG A 338 14.66 -13.79 -19.53
C ARG A 338 15.88 -12.96 -19.89
N THR A 339 15.66 -11.71 -20.30
CA THR A 339 16.73 -10.78 -20.62
C THR A 339 17.49 -10.25 -19.40
N LEU A 340 16.98 -10.48 -18.19
CA LEU A 340 17.71 -10.14 -16.95
C LEU A 340 18.76 -11.20 -16.61
N ASP A 341 18.49 -12.45 -16.96
CA ASP A 341 19.31 -13.61 -16.58
C ASP A 341 20.28 -14.03 -17.70
N CYS A 342 20.18 -13.47 -18.91
CA CYS A 342 20.95 -13.89 -20.09
C CYS A 342 22.31 -13.17 -20.23
N GLY A 343 23.26 -13.84 -20.89
CA GLY A 343 24.55 -13.26 -21.26
C GLY A 343 24.44 -12.18 -22.35
N ALA A 344 25.47 -11.35 -22.51
CA ALA A 344 25.44 -10.18 -23.40
C ALA A 344 25.10 -10.51 -24.88
N ARG A 345 25.53 -11.66 -25.39
CA ARG A 345 25.24 -12.08 -26.77
C ARG A 345 23.77 -12.46 -26.96
N GLU A 346 23.25 -13.30 -26.06
CA GLU A 346 21.83 -13.71 -26.06
C GLU A 346 20.92 -12.49 -25.84
N LEU A 347 21.36 -11.53 -25.02
CA LEU A 347 20.66 -10.28 -24.81
C LEU A 347 20.45 -9.50 -26.12
N ILE A 348 21.48 -9.38 -26.95
CA ILE A 348 21.39 -8.70 -28.25
C ILE A 348 20.40 -9.40 -29.17
N GLU A 349 20.46 -10.74 -29.23
CA GLU A 349 19.56 -11.55 -30.05
C GLU A 349 18.10 -11.42 -29.58
N LEU A 350 17.84 -11.51 -28.27
CA LEU A 350 16.53 -11.35 -27.67
C LEU A 350 15.97 -9.92 -27.84
N CYS A 351 16.81 -8.89 -27.71
CA CYS A 351 16.38 -7.51 -27.95
C CYS A 351 16.04 -7.27 -29.43
N ALA A 352 16.82 -7.83 -30.35
CA ALA A 352 16.56 -7.75 -31.78
C ALA A 352 15.31 -8.55 -32.19
N GLU A 353 15.05 -9.70 -31.57
CA GLU A 353 13.80 -10.44 -31.74
C GLU A 353 12.61 -9.64 -31.20
N PHE A 354 12.73 -9.08 -30.00
CA PHE A 354 11.69 -8.26 -29.39
C PHE A 354 11.33 -7.07 -30.29
N ASP A 355 12.32 -6.28 -30.74
CA ASP A 355 12.06 -5.10 -31.59
C ASP A 355 11.43 -5.48 -32.95
N ARG A 356 11.85 -6.61 -33.55
CA ARG A 356 11.23 -7.15 -34.77
C ARG A 356 9.78 -7.57 -34.57
N GLY A 357 9.43 -8.07 -33.38
CA GLY A 357 8.08 -8.47 -33.02
C GLY A 357 7.15 -7.31 -32.67
N LEU A 358 7.67 -6.12 -32.37
CA LEU A 358 6.85 -4.97 -31.99
C LEU A 358 6.05 -4.43 -33.19
N PRO A 359 4.72 -4.27 -33.05
CA PRO A 359 3.92 -3.53 -34.03
C PRO A 359 4.49 -2.14 -34.27
N ARG A 360 4.30 -1.60 -35.49
CA ARG A 360 4.76 -0.24 -35.84
C ARG A 360 4.26 0.84 -34.88
N ASN A 361 3.07 0.62 -34.31
CA ASN A 361 2.40 1.54 -33.38
C ASN A 361 2.53 1.11 -31.90
N SER A 362 3.49 0.23 -31.57
CA SER A 362 3.68 -0.26 -30.21
C SER A 362 3.99 0.87 -29.23
N LEU A 363 3.37 0.81 -28.06
CA LEU A 363 3.61 1.74 -26.95
C LEU A 363 5.00 1.59 -26.31
N LEU A 364 5.69 0.51 -26.64
CA LEU A 364 7.01 0.20 -26.10
C LEU A 364 8.13 0.83 -26.92
N ARG A 365 7.86 1.26 -28.17
CA ARG A 365 8.85 1.96 -29.00
C ARG A 365 9.08 3.38 -28.48
N PRO A 366 10.33 3.86 -28.40
CA PRO A 366 10.60 5.21 -27.96
C PRO A 366 10.04 6.11 -29.06
N ARG A 367 9.04 6.93 -28.72
CA ARG A 367 8.62 7.96 -29.66
C ARG A 367 9.77 8.95 -29.78
N ALA A 368 10.14 9.30 -31.01
CA ALA A 368 11.06 10.40 -31.24
C ALA A 368 10.54 11.61 -30.43
N PRO A 369 11.42 12.32 -29.71
CA PRO A 369 11.00 13.48 -28.93
C PRO A 369 10.19 14.37 -29.85
N ARG A 370 8.94 14.66 -29.45
CA ARG A 370 8.08 15.55 -30.22
C ARG A 370 8.89 16.83 -30.37
N PRO A 371 9.17 17.30 -31.60
CA PRO A 371 9.95 18.53 -31.78
C PRO A 371 9.27 19.56 -30.90
N ALA A 372 10.01 20.08 -29.90
CA ALA A 372 9.46 20.96 -28.88
C ALA A 372 8.63 21.98 -29.62
N SER A 373 7.30 21.92 -29.44
CA SER A 373 6.37 22.76 -30.20
C SER A 373 6.91 24.16 -30.01
N GLY A 374 7.43 24.75 -31.08
CA GLY A 374 8.19 25.97 -30.98
C GLY A 374 7.28 27.00 -30.32
N LYS A 375 7.46 27.21 -29.01
CA LYS A 375 7.36 28.54 -28.47
C LYS A 375 8.38 29.27 -29.31
N GLN A 376 7.89 29.93 -30.35
CA GLN A 376 8.59 30.94 -31.08
C GLN A 376 9.05 31.89 -29.99
N VAL A 377 10.28 31.68 -29.51
CA VAL A 377 10.93 32.60 -28.60
C VAL A 377 11.10 33.82 -29.49
N ASP A 378 10.20 34.79 -29.33
CA ASP A 378 10.33 36.08 -29.97
C ASP A 378 11.75 36.55 -29.68
N ALA A 379 12.56 36.58 -30.74
CA ALA A 379 13.95 36.96 -30.65
C ALA A 379 14.00 38.34 -29.98
N PRO A 380 14.76 38.53 -28.89
CA PRO A 380 14.94 39.85 -28.32
C PRO A 380 15.64 40.70 -29.39
N ARG A 381 14.88 41.61 -29.99
CA ARG A 381 15.42 42.65 -30.86
C ARG A 381 16.21 43.62 -29.98
N GLY A 382 17.53 43.51 -30.07
CA GLY A 382 18.46 44.62 -29.90
C GLY A 382 19.18 44.69 -28.56
N ALA A 383 20.47 44.36 -28.58
CA ALA A 383 21.54 45.20 -28.02
C ALA A 383 22.92 44.68 -28.50
N PRO A 384 23.92 45.56 -28.65
CA PRO A 384 25.11 45.29 -29.45
C PRO A 384 26.24 44.62 -28.68
N ALA A 385 27.19 44.12 -29.46
CA ALA A 385 28.42 43.46 -29.05
C ALA A 385 29.30 44.30 -28.11
N THR A 386 29.84 43.63 -27.09
CA THR A 386 31.11 44.00 -26.46
C THR A 386 31.95 42.74 -26.30
N ILE A 387 33.14 42.82 -26.88
CA ILE A 387 34.26 41.89 -26.81
C ILE A 387 35.04 42.22 -25.53
N ASP A 388 35.47 41.23 -24.76
CA ASP A 388 36.89 40.95 -24.46
C ASP A 388 37.18 40.26 -23.10
N HIS A 389 38.04 39.24 -23.24
CA HIS A 389 39.16 38.80 -22.38
C HIS A 389 39.02 37.89 -21.14
N ALA A 390 39.95 36.92 -21.16
CA ALA A 390 40.72 36.24 -20.10
C ALA A 390 40.02 35.08 -19.35
N VAL A 391 40.41 33.82 -19.58
CA VAL A 391 41.62 33.11 -19.08
C VAL A 391 41.71 33.11 -17.56
N GLY A 392 41.43 31.94 -16.97
CA GLY A 392 41.66 31.63 -15.56
C GLY A 392 41.49 30.14 -15.30
N ALA A 393 42.61 29.43 -15.20
CA ALA A 393 42.73 28.04 -14.80
C ALA A 393 42.66 27.88 -13.26
N VAL A 394 42.66 26.61 -12.81
CA VAL A 394 42.85 26.13 -11.41
C VAL A 394 41.55 26.22 -10.57
N SER A 395 41.09 25.24 -9.79
CA SER A 395 41.73 24.22 -8.98
C SER A 395 40.82 23.01 -8.76
N HIS A 396 41.42 21.81 -8.71
CA HIS A 396 40.91 20.70 -7.92
C HIS A 396 40.91 21.07 -6.43
N THR A 397 39.81 20.82 -5.71
CA THR A 397 39.79 20.41 -4.29
C THR A 397 38.36 20.14 -3.87
N ASN A 398 38.06 18.93 -3.38
CA ASN A 398 37.29 18.69 -2.14
C ASN A 398 37.02 17.19 -1.98
N THR A 399 37.98 16.51 -1.34
CA THR A 399 37.69 15.29 -0.59
C THR A 399 38.02 15.62 0.86
N THR A 400 36.99 15.96 1.63
CA THR A 400 37.10 16.05 3.08
C THR A 400 36.26 14.91 3.64
N ILE A 401 36.97 13.90 4.11
CA ILE A 401 36.45 12.86 5.00
C ILE A 401 36.17 13.57 6.32
N VAL A 402 34.91 13.58 6.75
CA VAL A 402 34.55 13.87 8.14
C VAL A 402 34.16 12.54 8.75
N GLU A 403 35.11 11.98 9.49
CA GLU A 403 34.84 11.09 10.60
C GLU A 403 34.00 11.86 11.62
N THR A 404 32.83 11.33 11.97
CA THR A 404 32.25 11.61 13.28
C THR A 404 31.75 10.30 13.87
N ASN A 405 32.47 9.90 14.91
CA ASN A 405 32.04 9.02 15.98
C ASN A 405 30.59 9.31 16.38
N PHE A 406 29.76 8.26 16.45
CA PHE A 406 28.81 8.00 17.53
C PHE A 406 28.36 6.53 17.48
#